data_AF-A0A2D0KUF5-F1
#
_entry.id   AF-A0A2D0KUF5-F1
#
_cell.length_a   1.000
_cell.length_b   1.000
_cell.length_c   1.000
_cell.angle_alpha   90.00
_cell.angle_beta   90.00
_cell.angle_gamma   90.00
#
_symmetry.space_group_name_H-M   'P 1'
#
loop_
_entity.id
_entity.type
_entity.pdbx_description
1 polymer ?
#
loop_
_entity_poly.entity_id
_entity_poly.type
_entity_poly.pdbx_seq_one_letter_code
_entity_poly.pdbx_strand_id
1 'polypeptide(L)'
;MMADTQHTQTRPKLTVQKTSGNQKSFDLIQTVKTSAMYSWANLLPACGIAIPAKGKHGACPVCGGTDRFHFIDDHHHGNWHCRQCDVPNYGDGLDLVAKTKGISILEAAKVVANVLALPLPEPQPAGQSSDY
;
A
#
# COMPACT_ATOMS: atom_id res chain seq x y z
N MET A 1 46.97 43.65 -13.20
CA MET A 1 46.02 43.52 -12.08
C MET A 1 44.77 42.85 -12.61
N MET A 2 44.67 41.53 -12.55
CA MET A 2 43.42 40.78 -12.75
C MET A 2 43.41 39.66 -11.72
N ALA A 3 42.36 39.61 -10.91
CA ALA A 3 42.22 38.71 -9.77
C ALA A 3 41.54 37.40 -10.22
N ASP A 4 42.18 36.27 -9.96
CA ASP A 4 41.59 34.94 -10.10
C ASP A 4 40.56 34.72 -8.99
N THR A 5 39.29 34.59 -9.36
CA THR A 5 38.18 34.26 -8.45
C THR A 5 38.04 32.75 -8.38
N GLN A 6 38.49 32.15 -7.28
CA GLN A 6 38.27 30.72 -7.00
C GLN A 6 36.86 30.53 -6.39
N HIS A 7 35.97 29.87 -7.12
CA HIS A 7 34.69 29.42 -6.56
C HIS A 7 34.85 28.02 -5.93
N THR A 8 34.94 27.98 -4.60
CA THR A 8 34.83 26.74 -3.83
C THR A 8 33.36 26.40 -3.63
N GLN A 9 32.87 25.34 -4.28
CA GLN A 9 31.53 24.81 -4.02
C GLN A 9 31.60 23.77 -2.90
N THR A 10 31.04 24.10 -1.74
CA THR A 10 30.86 23.18 -0.63
C THR A 10 29.69 22.23 -0.94
N ARG A 11 29.99 20.94 -1.10
CA ARG A 11 28.99 19.87 -1.28
C ARG A 11 28.14 19.73 0.00
N PRO A 12 26.79 19.77 -0.07
CA PRO A 12 25.95 19.49 1.10
C PRO A 12 26.16 18.05 1.58
N LYS A 13 26.46 17.89 2.87
CA LYS A 13 26.56 16.59 3.53
C LYS A 13 25.15 16.04 3.71
N LEU A 14 24.71 15.17 2.80
CA LEU A 14 23.46 14.43 2.97
C LEU A 14 23.62 13.53 4.20
N THR A 15 22.97 13.90 5.30
CA THR A 15 22.92 13.07 6.50
C THR A 15 21.93 11.95 6.25
N VAL A 16 22.45 10.75 5.95
CA VAL A 16 21.66 9.51 5.91
C VAL A 16 21.25 9.20 7.35
N GLN A 17 20.01 9.53 7.70
CA GLN A 17 19.44 9.19 9.00
C GLN A 17 18.77 7.81 8.93
N LYS A 18 19.24 6.96 9.83
CA LYS A 18 18.94 5.55 10.11
C LYS A 18 17.44 5.23 10.22
N THR A 19 16.91 4.26 9.43
CA THR A 19 15.53 3.76 9.63
C THR A 19 15.35 2.27 9.32
N SER A 20 15.79 1.37 10.20
CA SER A 20 15.47 -0.08 10.08
C SER A 20 13.95 -0.36 10.15
N GLY A 21 13.16 0.47 10.85
CA GLY A 21 11.70 0.30 10.94
C GLY A 21 10.94 0.68 9.66
N ASN A 22 11.40 1.72 8.95
CA ASN A 22 10.79 2.14 7.68
C ASN A 22 11.13 1.15 6.55
N GLN A 23 12.36 0.62 6.55
CA GLN A 23 12.76 -0.44 5.60
C GLN A 23 11.90 -1.69 5.76
N LYS A 24 11.72 -2.21 6.99
CA LYS A 24 10.84 -3.37 7.25
C LYS A 24 9.40 -3.17 6.78
N SER A 25 8.87 -1.95 6.93
CA SER A 25 7.50 -1.63 6.52
C SER A 25 7.37 -1.64 4.99
N PHE A 26 8.34 -1.05 4.30
CA PHE A 26 8.41 -1.08 2.84
C PHE A 26 8.56 -2.50 2.31
N ASP A 27 9.45 -3.29 2.92
CA ASP A 27 9.70 -4.68 2.54
C ASP A 27 8.41 -5.51 2.66
N LEU A 28 7.67 -5.40 3.78
CA LEU A 28 6.40 -6.09 3.95
C LEU A 28 5.39 -5.72 2.86
N ILE A 29 5.22 -4.43 2.57
CA ILE A 29 4.30 -3.96 1.53
C ILE A 29 4.70 -4.56 0.17
N GLN A 30 5.98 -4.54 -0.16
CA GLN A 30 6.47 -5.06 -1.44
C GLN A 30 6.29 -6.59 -1.52
N THR A 31 6.65 -7.33 -0.45
CA THR A 31 6.43 -8.78 -0.37
C THR A 31 4.97 -9.11 -0.55
N VAL A 32 4.06 -8.43 0.15
CA VAL A 32 2.61 -8.65 0.01
C VAL A 32 2.15 -8.39 -1.42
N LYS A 33 2.54 -7.26 -2.03
CA LYS A 33 2.13 -6.94 -3.40
C LYS A 33 2.62 -8.00 -4.41
N THR A 34 3.86 -8.47 -4.26
CA THR A 34 4.42 -9.51 -5.13
C THR A 34 3.78 -10.88 -4.88
N SER A 35 3.61 -11.30 -3.62
CA SER A 35 2.99 -12.59 -3.28
C SER A 35 1.51 -12.66 -3.62
N ALA A 36 0.80 -11.53 -3.61
CA ALA A 36 -0.62 -11.45 -3.95
C ALA A 36 -0.87 -11.44 -5.47
N MET A 37 0.18 -11.31 -6.30
CA MET A 37 0.03 -11.28 -7.75
C MET A 37 -0.75 -12.49 -8.25
N TYR A 38 -1.58 -12.29 -9.26
CA TYR A 38 -2.46 -13.31 -9.86
C TYR A 38 -3.58 -13.84 -8.95
N SER A 39 -3.64 -13.42 -7.68
CA SER A 39 -4.55 -14.00 -6.67
C SER A 39 -5.60 -13.01 -6.16
N TRP A 40 -5.56 -11.75 -6.59
CA TRP A 40 -6.42 -10.67 -6.07
C TRP A 40 -7.91 -10.95 -6.17
N ALA A 41 -8.36 -11.60 -7.24
CA ALA A 41 -9.77 -11.98 -7.42
C ALA A 41 -10.28 -12.87 -6.27
N ASN A 42 -9.43 -13.72 -5.70
CA ASN A 42 -9.76 -14.61 -4.58
C ASN A 42 -9.40 -13.98 -3.22
N LEU A 43 -8.30 -13.23 -3.16
CA LEU A 43 -7.81 -12.59 -1.93
C LEU A 43 -8.73 -11.49 -1.42
N LEU A 44 -9.31 -10.67 -2.31
CA LEU A 44 -10.19 -9.57 -1.90
C LEU A 44 -11.44 -10.11 -1.17
N PRO A 45 -12.17 -11.12 -1.69
CA PRO A 45 -13.24 -11.79 -0.94
C PRO A 45 -12.77 -12.40 0.38
N ALA A 46 -11.59 -13.03 0.42
CA ALA A 46 -11.02 -13.57 1.66
C ALA A 46 -10.68 -12.48 2.70
N CYS A 47 -10.40 -11.26 2.25
CA CYS A 47 -10.27 -10.07 3.10
C CYS A 47 -11.63 -9.45 3.51
N GLY A 48 -12.75 -10.06 3.12
CA GLY A 48 -14.11 -9.55 3.35
C GLY A 48 -14.54 -8.45 2.40
N ILE A 49 -13.93 -8.35 1.21
CA ILE A 49 -14.21 -7.32 0.22
C ILE A 49 -14.87 -7.98 -1.00
N ALA A 50 -16.17 -7.75 -1.15
CA ALA A 50 -16.89 -8.21 -2.32
C ALA A 50 -16.51 -7.37 -3.56
N ILE A 51 -16.18 -8.06 -4.64
CA ILE A 51 -15.89 -7.45 -5.95
C ILE A 51 -16.69 -8.17 -7.04
N PRO A 52 -17.08 -7.47 -8.12
CA PRO A 52 -17.63 -8.13 -9.31
C PRO A 52 -16.57 -9.03 -9.95
N ALA A 53 -17.02 -9.97 -10.78
CA ALA A 53 -16.12 -10.75 -11.62
C ALA A 53 -15.28 -9.83 -12.53
N LYS A 54 -14.06 -10.26 -12.88
CA LYS A 54 -13.17 -9.51 -13.78
C LYS A 54 -13.89 -9.11 -15.07
N GLY A 55 -13.72 -7.85 -15.48
CA GLY A 55 -14.36 -7.30 -16.68
C GLY A 55 -15.84 -6.96 -16.53
N LYS A 56 -16.41 -7.11 -15.33
CA LYS A 56 -17.80 -6.73 -15.01
C LYS A 56 -17.83 -5.50 -14.11
N HIS A 57 -18.91 -4.75 -14.24
CA HIS A 57 -19.21 -3.61 -13.36
C HIS A 57 -20.05 -4.07 -12.17
N GLY A 58 -19.90 -3.38 -11.03
CA GLY A 58 -20.68 -3.66 -9.83
C GLY A 58 -20.68 -2.52 -8.81
N ALA A 59 -21.26 -2.80 -7.65
CA ALA A 59 -21.22 -1.93 -6.49
C ALA A 59 -19.77 -1.66 -6.05
N CYS A 60 -19.46 -0.42 -5.67
CA CYS A 60 -18.15 -0.09 -5.14
C CYS A 60 -18.04 -0.51 -3.67
N PRO A 61 -17.01 -1.26 -3.26
CA PRO A 61 -16.82 -1.63 -1.86
C PRO A 61 -16.48 -0.41 -0.98
N VAL A 62 -16.03 0.71 -1.56
CA VAL A 62 -15.69 1.93 -0.84
C VAL A 62 -16.89 2.86 -0.67
N CYS A 63 -17.67 3.10 -1.73
CA CYS A 63 -18.75 4.10 -1.73
C CYS A 63 -20.15 3.57 -2.13
N GLY A 64 -20.30 2.27 -2.35
CA GLY A 64 -21.58 1.65 -2.72
C GLY A 64 -21.99 1.88 -4.18
N GLY A 65 -23.29 2.05 -4.42
CA GLY A 65 -23.90 2.08 -5.77
C GLY A 65 -24.11 0.68 -6.36
N THR A 66 -24.30 0.60 -7.68
CA THR A 66 -24.67 -0.66 -8.36
C THR A 66 -23.80 -1.04 -9.56
N ASP A 67 -23.16 -0.08 -10.24
CA ASP A 67 -22.49 -0.31 -11.54
C ASP A 67 -21.16 0.46 -11.73
N ARG A 68 -20.64 1.07 -10.65
CA ARG A 68 -19.63 2.12 -10.76
C ARG A 68 -18.20 1.67 -10.57
N PHE A 69 -18.04 0.49 -9.99
CA PHE A 69 -16.77 -0.14 -9.72
C PHE A 69 -16.45 -1.19 -10.79
N HIS A 70 -15.21 -1.20 -11.23
CA HIS A 70 -14.70 -2.15 -12.20
C HIS A 70 -13.43 -2.79 -11.63
N PHE A 71 -13.45 -4.12 -11.49
CA PHE A 71 -12.26 -4.93 -11.21
C PHE A 71 -11.61 -5.31 -12.55
N ILE A 72 -10.51 -4.63 -12.86
CA ILE A 72 -9.81 -4.71 -14.15
C ILE A 72 -8.79 -5.85 -14.09
N ASP A 73 -7.87 -5.77 -13.13
CA ASP A 73 -6.82 -6.77 -12.87
C ASP A 73 -6.14 -7.35 -14.12
N ASP A 74 -5.81 -6.49 -15.10
CA ASP A 74 -5.15 -6.89 -16.35
C ASP A 74 -3.64 -7.09 -16.19
N HIS A 75 -3.05 -6.49 -15.15
CA HIS A 75 -1.63 -6.63 -14.82
C HIS A 75 -1.40 -7.46 -13.56
N HIS A 76 -2.42 -8.19 -13.09
CA HIS A 76 -2.34 -9.11 -11.96
C HIS A 76 -1.99 -8.45 -10.61
N HIS A 77 -2.18 -7.15 -10.50
CA HIS A 77 -1.95 -6.37 -9.27
C HIS A 77 -3.26 -6.04 -8.53
N GLY A 78 -4.40 -6.58 -8.95
CA GLY A 78 -5.70 -6.29 -8.35
C GLY A 78 -6.22 -4.91 -8.77
N ASN A 79 -5.84 -4.46 -9.97
CA ASN A 79 -6.18 -3.11 -10.44
C ASN A 79 -7.69 -2.90 -10.49
N TRP A 80 -8.13 -1.74 -9.99
CA TRP A 80 -9.53 -1.36 -9.95
C TRP A 80 -9.72 0.11 -10.28
N HIS A 81 -10.94 0.45 -10.67
CA HIS A 81 -11.38 1.83 -10.86
C HIS A 81 -12.83 2.00 -10.40
N CYS A 82 -13.14 3.13 -9.79
CA CYS A 82 -14.50 3.57 -9.47
C CYS A 82 -14.76 4.94 -10.10
N ARG A 83 -15.87 5.07 -10.84
CA ARG A 83 -16.24 6.32 -11.53
C ARG A 83 -16.76 7.43 -10.61
N GLN A 84 -16.97 7.17 -9.31
CA GLN A 84 -17.54 8.15 -8.36
C GLN A 84 -16.85 8.18 -6.98
N CYS A 85 -15.78 7.43 -6.76
CA CYS A 85 -14.96 7.70 -5.58
C CYS A 85 -14.23 9.04 -5.76
N ASP A 86 -13.93 9.72 -4.66
CA ASP A 86 -12.95 10.80 -4.66
C ASP A 86 -11.55 10.28 -4.98
N VAL A 87 -10.68 11.17 -5.46
CA VAL A 87 -9.29 10.84 -5.81
C VAL A 87 -8.52 10.39 -4.56
N PRO A 88 -7.79 9.25 -4.59
CA PRO A 88 -7.67 8.34 -5.72
C PRO A 88 -8.89 7.43 -5.86
N ASN A 89 -9.46 7.41 -7.06
CA ASN A 89 -10.60 6.60 -7.46
C ASN A 89 -10.20 5.38 -8.29
N TYR A 90 -8.91 5.06 -8.31
CA TYR A 90 -8.28 3.88 -8.90
C TYR A 90 -7.11 3.46 -8.01
N GLY A 91 -6.62 2.23 -8.17
CA GLY A 91 -5.47 1.74 -7.43
C GLY A 91 -5.20 0.27 -7.69
N ASP A 92 -4.32 -0.31 -6.88
CA ASP A 92 -4.08 -1.76 -6.84
C ASP A 92 -4.93 -2.46 -5.76
N GLY A 93 -4.80 -3.79 -5.65
CA GLY A 93 -5.58 -4.58 -4.71
C GLY A 93 -5.28 -4.23 -3.24
N LEU A 94 -4.05 -3.83 -2.92
CA LEU A 94 -3.68 -3.43 -1.57
C LEU A 94 -4.29 -2.06 -1.21
N ASP A 95 -4.27 -1.12 -2.16
CA ASP A 95 -4.94 0.17 -2.04
C ASP A 95 -6.45 -0.01 -1.81
N LEU A 96 -7.06 -0.98 -2.49
CA LEU A 96 -8.49 -1.29 -2.32
C LEU A 96 -8.80 -1.77 -0.90
N VAL A 97 -7.95 -2.65 -0.34
CA VAL A 97 -8.11 -3.12 1.04
C VAL A 97 -8.02 -1.96 2.03
N ALA A 98 -7.00 -1.10 1.87
CA ALA A 98 -6.82 0.07 2.70
C ALA A 98 -8.03 1.01 2.64
N LYS A 99 -8.47 1.38 1.43
CA LYS A 99 -9.62 2.28 1.24
C LYS A 99 -10.93 1.69 1.76
N THR A 100 -11.20 0.41 1.49
CA THR A 100 -12.45 -0.23 1.91
C THR A 100 -12.56 -0.34 3.43
N LYS A 101 -11.44 -0.58 4.13
CA LYS A 101 -11.41 -0.73 5.58
C LYS A 101 -11.12 0.57 6.34
N GLY A 102 -10.74 1.65 5.65
CA GLY A 102 -10.36 2.92 6.29
C GLY A 102 -9.07 2.83 7.11
N ILE A 103 -8.10 2.04 6.66
CA ILE A 103 -6.84 1.76 7.37
C ILE A 103 -5.62 2.22 6.55
N SER A 104 -4.46 2.31 7.21
CA SER A 104 -3.19 2.62 6.52
C SER A 104 -2.79 1.48 5.57
N ILE A 105 -1.93 1.79 4.59
CA ILE A 105 -1.46 0.77 3.63
C ILE A 105 -0.64 -0.33 4.32
N LEU A 106 0.07 0.00 5.41
CA LEU A 106 0.82 -0.98 6.19
C LEU A 106 -0.12 -1.92 6.96
N GLU A 107 -1.20 -1.41 7.53
CA GLU A 107 -2.22 -2.24 8.17
C GLU A 107 -2.94 -3.12 7.15
N ALA A 108 -3.25 -2.59 5.96
CA ALA A 108 -3.77 -3.39 4.85
C ALA A 108 -2.79 -4.50 4.44
N ALA A 109 -1.48 -4.22 4.42
CA ALA A 109 -0.47 -5.22 4.09
C ALA A 109 -0.46 -6.35 5.13
N LYS A 110 -0.59 -6.03 6.42
CA LYS A 110 -0.73 -7.05 7.48
C LYS A 110 -1.99 -7.90 7.31
N VAL A 111 -3.13 -7.30 6.95
CA VAL A 111 -4.37 -8.02 6.66
C VAL A 111 -4.16 -9.02 5.52
N VAL A 112 -3.59 -8.58 4.39
CA VAL A 112 -3.37 -9.46 3.23
C VAL A 112 -2.30 -10.51 3.53
N ALA A 113 -1.23 -10.17 4.26
CA ALA A 113 -0.20 -11.11 4.70
C ALA A 113 -0.77 -12.23 5.56
N ASN A 114 -1.71 -11.92 6.46
CA ASN A 114 -2.41 -12.94 7.25
C ASN A 114 -3.20 -13.92 6.37
N VAL A 115 -3.92 -13.42 5.35
CA VAL A 115 -4.64 -14.28 4.40
C VAL A 115 -3.69 -15.13 3.56
N LEU A 116 -2.52 -14.59 3.20
CA LEU A 116 -1.47 -15.29 2.47
C LEU A 116 -0.60 -16.20 3.35
N ALA A 117 -0.81 -16.22 4.67
CA ALA A 117 0.05 -16.89 5.64
C ALA A 117 1.54 -16.50 5.55
N LEU A 118 1.82 -15.23 5.22
CA LEU A 118 3.18 -14.69 5.19
C LEU A 118 3.65 -14.31 6.61
N PRO A 119 4.96 -14.45 6.92
CA PRO A 119 5.50 -14.02 8.20
C PRO A 119 5.36 -12.50 8.35
N LEU A 120 4.75 -12.07 9.45
CA LEU A 120 4.66 -10.65 9.81
C LEU A 120 5.92 -10.20 10.54
N PRO A 121 6.34 -8.93 10.37
CA PRO A 121 7.38 -8.37 11.23
C PRO A 121 6.90 -8.38 12.68
N GLU A 122 7.79 -8.80 13.58
CA GLU A 122 7.51 -8.86 15.01
C GLU A 122 6.98 -7.50 15.52
N PRO A 123 5.94 -7.48 16.36
CA PRO A 123 5.51 -6.27 17.04
C PRO A 123 6.70 -5.71 17.81
N GLN A 124 7.13 -4.49 17.48
CA GLN A 124 8.11 -3.82 18.33
C GLN A 124 7.48 -3.63 19.70
N PRO A 125 8.15 -4.02 20.81
CA PRO A 125 7.58 -3.85 22.13
C PRO A 125 7.28 -2.36 22.32
N ALA A 126 6.01 -2.04 22.56
CA ALA A 126 5.58 -0.71 22.92
C ALA A 126 6.37 -0.32 24.18
N GLY A 127 7.17 0.74 24.07
CA GLY A 127 8.05 1.19 25.14
C GLY A 127 7.27 1.30 26.44
N GLN A 128 7.68 0.50 27.43
CA GLN A 128 7.18 0.63 28.79
C GLN A 128 7.65 1.99 29.31
N SER A 129 6.74 2.98 29.36
CA SER A 129 6.93 4.17 30.17
C SER A 129 6.84 3.74 31.63
N SER A 130 7.97 3.35 32.21
CA SER A 130 8.13 3.36 33.66
C SER A 130 8.52 4.78 34.07
N ASP A 131 7.53 5.60 34.41
CA ASP A 131 7.80 6.84 35.14
C ASP A 131 7.98 6.49 36.62
N TYR A 132 9.16 6.84 37.14
CA TYR A 132 9.50 6.89 38.56
C TYR A 132 9.64 8.36 38.96
#